data_AF-A0A3Q7EFF0-F1
#
_entry.id   AF-A0A3Q7EFF0-F1
#
_cell.length_a   1.000
_cell.length_b   1.000
_cell.length_c   1.000
_cell.angle_alpha   90.00
_cell.angle_beta   90.00
_cell.angle_gamma   90.00
#
_symmetry.space_group_name_H-M   'P 1'
#
loop_
_entity.id
_entity.type
_entity.pdbx_description
1 polymer ?
#
loop_
_entity_poly.entity_id
_entity_poly.type
_entity_poly.pdbx_seq_one_letter_code
_entity_poly.pdbx_strand_id
1 'polypeptide(L)'
;MRSWAPTNVTELRSFLRLGHYYRRFIIGYSTKAAPLIELLNKNKLWDWSEKCQKAFNGLKVAVREEPILTLPDLSKTLELRHKDLFREVLVTENG
;
A
#
# COMPACT_ATOMS: atom_id res chain seq x y z
N MET A 1 1.36 -1.48 9.98
CA MET A 1 2.25 -0.30 9.77
C MET A 1 2.83 0.11 11.11
N ARG A 2 4.07 0.61 11.20
CA ARG A 2 4.73 0.89 12.50
C ARG A 2 4.00 1.99 13.28
N SER A 3 3.90 1.85 14.60
CA SER A 3 3.23 2.83 15.48
C SER A 3 4.13 4.01 15.83
N TRP A 4 5.40 3.74 16.18
CA TRP A 4 6.40 4.76 16.54
C TRP A 4 7.20 5.27 15.34
N ALA A 5 7.75 6.49 15.47
CA ALA A 5 8.59 7.11 14.46
C ALA A 5 9.92 6.34 14.28
N PRO A 6 10.41 6.16 13.05
CA PRO A 6 11.77 5.69 12.79
C PRO A 6 12.82 6.51 13.56
N THR A 7 13.84 5.84 14.07
CA THR A 7 14.96 6.49 14.77
C THR A 7 16.23 6.51 13.93
N ASN A 8 16.24 5.82 12.79
CA ASN A 8 17.36 5.77 11.86
C ASN A 8 16.92 5.53 10.41
N VAL A 9 17.88 5.69 9.49
CA VAL A 9 17.68 5.58 8.04
C VAL A 9 17.19 4.18 7.63
N THR A 10 17.68 3.12 8.27
CA THR A 10 17.31 1.73 7.92
C THR A 10 15.84 1.46 8.24
N GLU A 11 15.38 1.92 9.38
CA GLU A 11 13.97 1.86 9.78
C GLU A 11 13.08 2.69 8.86
N LEU A 12 13.54 3.88 8.48
CA LEU A 12 12.80 4.76 7.58
C LEU A 12 12.67 4.16 6.17
N ARG A 13 13.73 3.56 5.63
CA ARG A 13 13.66 2.81 4.36
C ARG A 13 12.65 1.67 4.43
N SER A 14 12.63 0.94 5.54
CA SER A 14 11.68 -0.16 5.74
C SER A 14 10.23 0.35 5.73
N PHE A 15 9.98 1.48 6.40
CA PHE A 15 8.68 2.15 6.39
C PHE A 15 8.28 2.63 4.98
N LEU A 16 9.18 3.32 4.28
CA LEU A 16 8.92 3.87 2.95
C LEU A 16 8.74 2.78 1.88
N ARG A 17 9.41 1.63 2.02
CA ARG A 17 9.19 0.46 1.15
C ARG A 17 7.76 -0.05 1.26
N LEU A 18 7.22 -0.11 2.48
CA LEU A 18 5.82 -0.46 2.70
C LEU A 18 4.89 0.63 2.13
N GLY A 19 5.18 1.91 2.39
CA GLY A 19 4.41 3.02 1.82
C GLY A 19 4.37 3.00 0.29
N HIS A 20 5.48 2.63 -0.35
CA HIS A 20 5.60 2.54 -1.80
C HIS A 20 4.66 1.47 -2.41
N TYR A 21 4.41 0.38 -1.68
CA TYR A 21 3.43 -0.64 -2.10
C TYR A 21 2.02 -0.03 -2.22
N TYR A 22 1.66 0.86 -1.30
CA TYR A 22 0.35 1.53 -1.26
C TYR A 22 0.27 2.82 -2.09
N ARG A 23 1.39 3.27 -2.70
CA ARG A 23 1.46 4.59 -3.37
C ARG A 23 0.41 4.81 -4.44
N ARG A 24 -0.05 3.74 -5.10
CA ARG A 24 -1.03 3.81 -6.19
C ARG A 24 -2.43 4.22 -5.70
N PHE A 25 -2.68 4.05 -4.41
CA PHE A 25 -3.96 4.36 -3.78
C PHE A 25 -3.90 5.69 -3.01
N ILE A 26 -2.70 6.13 -2.60
CA ILE A 26 -2.52 7.36 -1.86
C ILE A 26 -2.36 8.54 -2.82
N ILE A 27 -3.40 9.36 -2.95
CA ILE A 27 -3.36 10.60 -3.75
C ILE A 27 -2.22 11.49 -3.25
N GLY A 28 -1.33 11.92 -4.16
CA GLY A 28 -0.20 12.79 -3.82
C GLY A 28 0.85 12.16 -2.90
N TYR A 29 1.02 10.82 -2.95
CA TYR A 29 2.01 10.09 -2.15
C TYR A 29 3.39 10.74 -2.16
N SER A 30 3.92 11.07 -3.35
CA SER A 30 5.26 11.64 -3.50
C SER A 30 5.43 12.94 -2.70
N THR A 31 4.46 13.84 -2.78
CA THR A 31 4.46 15.11 -2.04
C THR A 31 4.39 14.87 -0.52
N LYS A 32 3.54 13.94 -0.09
CA LYS A 32 3.42 13.59 1.34
C LYS A 32 4.68 12.93 1.89
N ALA A 33 5.36 12.11 1.08
CA ALA A 33 6.57 11.40 1.47
C ALA A 33 7.85 12.24 1.35
N ALA A 34 7.82 13.39 0.66
CA ALA A 34 9.01 14.20 0.39
C ALA A 34 9.85 14.54 1.64
N PRO A 35 9.26 14.97 2.78
CA PRO A 35 10.05 15.24 3.99
C PRO A 35 10.79 14.00 4.52
N LEU A 36 10.21 12.81 4.34
CA LEU A 36 10.81 11.55 4.76
C LEU A 36 11.90 11.08 3.78
N ILE A 37 11.70 11.31 2.48
CA ILE A 37 12.71 10.98 1.46
C ILE A 37 13.96 11.84 1.64
N GLU A 38 13.79 13.09 2.05
CA GLU A 38 14.90 14.01 2.33
C GLU A 38 15.83 13.49 3.43
N LEU A 39 15.30 12.79 4.44
CA LEU A 39 16.09 12.12 5.49
C LEU A 39 16.92 10.93 5.00
N LEU A 40 16.70 10.45 3.78
CA LEU A 40 17.52 9.41 3.17
C LEU A 40 18.77 9.95 2.48
N ASN A 41 18.90 11.28 2.36
CA ASN A 41 20.03 11.92 1.71
C ASN A 41 21.31 11.71 2.55
N LYS A 42 22.34 11.11 1.95
CA LYS A 42 23.63 10.81 2.61
C LYS A 42 24.38 12.05 3.06
N ASN A 43 24.07 13.21 2.49
CA ASN A 43 24.72 14.49 2.81
C ASN A 43 24.01 15.25 3.95
N LYS A 44 22.92 14.71 4.50
CA LYS A 44 22.20 15.30 5.63
C LYS A 44 22.40 14.48 6.90
N LEU A 45 22.56 15.20 8.01
CA LEU A 45 22.44 14.60 9.32
C LEU A 45 21.00 14.14 9.54
N TRP A 46 20.85 13.04 10.27
CA TRP A 46 19.54 12.54 10.67
C TRP A 46 18.90 13.52 11.65
N ASP A 47 17.86 14.23 11.20
CA ASP A 47 17.12 15.19 12.01
C ASP A 47 15.60 14.98 11.84
N TRP A 48 14.98 14.34 12.82
CA TRP A 48 13.54 14.07 12.79
C TRP A 48 12.73 15.30 13.15
N SER A 49 12.46 16.15 12.15
CA SER A 49 11.70 17.38 12.33
C SER A 49 10.19 17.17 12.47
N GLU A 50 9.48 18.22 12.92
CA GLU A 50 8.01 18.23 12.99
C GLU A 50 7.36 17.96 11.61
N LYS A 51 7.98 18.43 10.53
CA LYS A 51 7.54 18.13 9.15
C LYS A 51 7.62 16.64 8.84
N CYS A 52 8.67 15.96 9.30
CA CYS A 52 8.81 14.52 9.16
C CYS A 52 7.74 13.78 9.98
N GLN A 53 7.48 14.23 11.20
CA GLN A 53 6.42 13.65 12.04
C GLN A 53 5.03 13.80 11.40
N LYS A 54 4.72 14.98 10.85
CA LYS A 54 3.47 15.24 10.11
C LYS A 54 3.34 14.35 8.88
N ALA A 55 4.40 14.23 8.07
CA ALA A 55 4.44 13.34 6.92
C ALA A 55 4.24 11.87 7.30
N PHE A 56 4.93 11.40 8.35
CA PHE A 56 4.81 10.04 8.87
C PHE A 56 3.38 9.72 9.32
N ASN A 57 2.76 10.61 10.11
CA ASN A 57 1.39 10.43 10.57
C ASN A 57 0.39 10.49 9.40
N GLY A 58 0.55 11.43 8.47
CA GLY A 58 -0.30 11.55 7.29
C GLY A 58 -0.26 10.31 6.40
N LEU A 59 0.92 9.71 6.18
CA LEU A 59 1.03 8.45 5.43
C LEU A 59 0.40 7.26 6.18
N LYS A 60 0.51 7.20 7.51
CA LYS A 60 -0.19 6.16 8.30
C LYS A 60 -1.70 6.26 8.17
N VAL A 61 -2.24 7.48 8.25
CA VAL A 61 -3.67 7.73 8.05
C VAL A 61 -4.07 7.35 6.63
N ALA A 62 -3.35 7.83 5.62
CA ALA A 62 -3.67 7.51 4.23
C ALA A 62 -3.66 6.01 3.93
N VAL A 63 -2.71 5.24 4.49
CA VAL A 63 -2.69 3.78 4.35
C VAL A 63 -3.84 3.10 5.10
N ARG A 64 -4.31 3.68 6.22
CA ARG A 64 -5.40 3.11 7.03
C ARG A 64 -6.77 3.42 6.45
N GLU A 65 -6.97 4.64 5.98
CA GLU A 65 -8.22 5.09 5.38
C GLU A 65 -8.43 4.50 3.98
N GLU A 66 -7.34 4.15 3.30
CA GLU A 66 -7.46 3.41 2.07
C GLU A 66 -7.99 1.99 2.36
N PRO A 67 -9.08 1.55 1.72
CA PRO A 67 -9.46 0.16 1.76
C PRO A 67 -8.38 -0.63 1.02
N ILE A 68 -7.40 -1.16 1.76
CA ILE A 68 -6.39 -2.14 1.30
C ILE A 68 -7.05 -3.40 0.68
N LEU A 69 -8.39 -3.44 0.62
CA LEU A 69 -9.24 -4.59 0.37
C LEU A 69 -10.50 -4.22 -0.44
N THR A 70 -10.40 -3.42 -1.51
CA THR A 70 -11.18 -3.87 -2.67
C THR A 70 -10.52 -5.16 -3.14
N LEU A 71 -10.82 -6.27 -2.44
CA LEU A 71 -10.84 -7.58 -3.07
C LEU A 71 -11.49 -7.32 -4.44
N PRO A 72 -10.85 -7.64 -5.58
CA PRO A 72 -11.62 -7.76 -6.81
C PRO A 72 -12.69 -8.77 -6.44
N ASP A 73 -13.90 -8.26 -6.25
CA ASP A 73 -15.01 -8.93 -5.56
C ASP A 73 -14.91 -10.43 -5.80
N LEU A 74 -14.36 -11.17 -4.82
CA LEU A 74 -13.97 -12.56 -5.09
C LEU A 74 -15.25 -13.36 -5.37
N SER A 75 -16.41 -12.87 -4.91
CA SER A 75 -17.73 -13.35 -5.35
C SER A 75 -17.93 -13.16 -6.85
N LYS A 76 -17.62 -11.99 -7.44
CA LYS A 76 -17.71 -11.81 -8.91
C LYS A 76 -16.71 -12.68 -9.68
N THR A 77 -15.52 -12.91 -9.13
CA THR A 77 -14.51 -13.74 -9.82
C THR A 77 -14.78 -15.24 -9.68
N LEU A 78 -15.33 -15.70 -8.54
CA LEU A 78 -15.75 -17.10 -8.39
C LEU A 78 -17.02 -17.42 -9.19
N GLU A 79 -17.99 -16.49 -9.27
CA GLU A 79 -19.23 -16.73 -10.03
C GLU A 79 -18.97 -16.96 -11.51
N LEU A 80 -18.02 -16.22 -12.11
CA LEU A 80 -17.67 -16.40 -13.52
C LEU A 80 -17.04 -17.78 -13.75
N ARG A 81 -16.13 -18.22 -12.86
CA ARG A 81 -15.49 -19.53 -13.01
C ARG A 81 -16.44 -20.70 -12.73
N HIS A 82 -17.36 -20.58 -11.77
CA HIS A 82 -18.38 -21.61 -11.52
C HIS A 82 -19.37 -21.70 -12.67
N LYS A 83 -19.86 -20.58 -13.23
CA LYS A 83 -20.81 -20.62 -14.35
C LYS A 83 -20.18 -21.16 -15.64
N ASP A 84 -18.88 -20.95 -15.85
CA ASP A 84 -18.18 -21.49 -17.01
C ASP A 84 -17.91 -23.00 -16.86
N LEU A 85 -17.55 -23.49 -15.65
CA LEU A 85 -17.37 -24.93 -15.36
C LEU A 85 -18.66 -25.74 -15.49
N PHE A 86 -19.80 -25.22 -15.02
CA PHE A 86 -21.08 -25.93 -15.19
C PHE A 86 -21.57 -25.92 -16.65
N ARG A 87 -21.19 -24.92 -17.44
CA ARG A 87 -21.52 -24.87 -18.87
C ARG A 87 -20.66 -25.83 -19.70
N GLU A 88 -19.38 -26.01 -19.35
CA GLU A 88 -18.49 -26.98 -19.99
C GLU A 88 -18.90 -28.43 -19.68
N VAL A 89 -19.24 -28.74 -18.42
CA VAL A 89 -19.61 -30.11 -17.99
C VAL A 89 -20.91 -30.60 -18.65
N LEU A 90 -21.91 -29.73 -18.81
CA LEU A 90 -23.19 -30.09 -19.46
C LEU A 90 -23.11 -30.23 -20.99
N VAL A 91 -22.06 -29.66 -21.61
CA VAL A 91 -21.80 -29.83 -23.05
C VAL A 91 -21.10 -31.17 -23.31
N THR A 92 -20.31 -31.68 -22.37
CA THR A 92 -19.61 -32.96 -22.51
C THR A 92 -20.44 -34.21 -22.19
N GLU A 93 -21.63 -34.07 -21.60
CA GLU A 93 -22.52 -35.22 -21.27
C GLU A 93 -23.65 -35.45 -22.29
N ASN A 94 -23.68 -34.72 -23.40
CA ASN A 94 -24.61 -34.96 -24.52
C ASN A 94 -23.87 -35.00 -25.87
N GLY A 95 -22.95 -35.96 -26.01
CA GLY A 95 -22.27 -36.31 -27.26
C GLY A 95 -22.08 -37.82 -27.37
#